data_AF-A0A2U2ZP91-F1
#
_entry.id   AF-A0A2U2ZP91-F1
#
_cell.length_a   1.000
_cell.length_b   1.000
_cell.length_c   1.000
_cell.angle_alpha   90.00
_cell.angle_beta   90.00
_cell.angle_gamma   90.00
#
_symmetry.space_group_name_H-M   'P 1'
#
loop_
_entity.id
_entity.type
_entity.pdbx_description
1 polymer ?
#
loop_
_entity_poly.entity_id
_entity_poly.type
_entity_poly.pdbx_seq_one_letter_code
_entity_poly.pdbx_strand_id
1 'polypeptide(L)' 'MFERIRSGAPLDGLTAEQQALFRLAELVAEVAHNAAGPPPYFNHHAGWRIGPLARLAAAGDPGTHARVEAVLGS' A
#
# COMPACT_ATOMS: atom_id res chain seq x y z
N MET A 1 -6.78 -0.43 -14.14
CA MET A 1 -5.80 -0.36 -13.04
C MET A 1 -6.01 -1.49 -12.05
N PHE A 2 -7.17 -1.58 -11.39
CA PHE A 2 -7.53 -2.69 -10.48
C PHE A 2 -7.36 -4.10 -11.08
N GLU A 3 -7.79 -4.34 -12.33
CA GLU A 3 -7.70 -5.69 -12.97
C GLU A 3 -6.27 -6.19 -13.21
N ARG A 4 -5.32 -5.30 -13.54
CA ARG A 4 -3.91 -5.65 -13.81
C ARG A 4 -3.14 -5.92 -12.51
N ILE A 5 -3.68 -5.44 -11.39
CA ILE A 5 -3.22 -5.67 -10.02
C ILE A 5 -3.86 -6.96 -9.47
N ARG A 6 -5.15 -7.19 -9.74
CA ARG A 6 -5.93 -8.36 -9.33
C ARG A 6 -5.49 -9.65 -10.02
N SER A 7 -4.93 -9.57 -11.22
CA SER A 7 -4.48 -10.75 -11.96
C SER A 7 -3.26 -11.44 -11.35
N GLY A 8 -2.65 -10.87 -10.29
CA GLY A 8 -1.39 -11.38 -9.75
C GLY A 8 -0.32 -11.47 -10.85
N ALA A 9 -0.37 -10.53 -11.82
CA ALA A 9 0.65 -10.46 -12.85
C ALA A 9 1.98 -10.40 -12.10
N PRO A 10 2.88 -11.37 -12.30
CA PRO A 10 4.07 -11.45 -11.49
C PRO A 10 4.79 -10.11 -11.57
N LEU A 11 5.08 -9.51 -10.41
CA LEU A 11 5.99 -8.38 -10.31
C LEU A 11 7.43 -8.86 -10.51
N ASP A 12 7.62 -9.79 -11.44
CA ASP A 12 8.89 -10.44 -11.74
C ASP A 12 9.83 -9.37 -12.28
N GLY A 13 11.03 -9.33 -11.70
CA GLY A 13 12.03 -8.31 -12.01
C GLY A 13 11.89 -6.99 -11.25
N LEU A 14 10.86 -6.81 -10.40
CA LEU A 14 10.81 -5.67 -9.48
C LEU A 14 11.61 -5.94 -8.20
N THR A 15 12.22 -4.88 -7.66
CA THR A 15 12.86 -4.92 -6.33
C THR A 15 11.80 -5.05 -5.24
N ALA A 16 12.20 -5.52 -4.05
CA ALA A 16 11.29 -5.63 -2.90
C ALA A 16 10.64 -4.28 -2.53
N GLU A 17 11.38 -3.18 -2.68
CA GLU A 17 10.87 -1.83 -2.49
C GLU A 17 9.77 -1.48 -3.50
N GLN A 18 10.01 -1.74 -4.79
CA GLN A 18 9.03 -1.50 -5.85
C GLN A 18 7.76 -2.34 -5.63
N GLN A 19 7.91 -3.60 -5.22
CA GLN A 19 6.79 -4.47 -4.86
C GLN A 19 6.01 -3.91 -3.66
N ALA A 20 6.70 -3.40 -2.63
CA ALA A 20 6.08 -2.77 -1.48
C ALA A 20 5.30 -1.51 -1.87
N LEU A 21 5.85 -0.66 -2.74
CA LEU A 21 5.18 0.54 -3.26
C LEU A 21 3.93 0.20 -4.08
N PHE A 22 4.00 -0.80 -4.96
CA PHE A 22 2.84 -1.27 -5.71
C PHE A 22 1.73 -1.77 -4.78
N ARG A 23 2.09 -2.56 -3.76
CA ARG A 23 1.12 -3.05 -2.78
C ARG A 23 0.54 -1.93 -1.92
N LEU A 24 1.34 -0.92 -1.57
CA LEU A 24 0.88 0.25 -0.83
C LEU A 24 -0.14 1.05 -1.65
N ALA A 25 0.14 1.30 -2.93
CA ALA A 25 -0.77 2.00 -3.84
C ALA A 25 -2.12 1.27 -3.99
N GLU A 26 -2.09 -0.07 -4.06
CA GLU A 26 -3.30 -0.89 -4.09
C GLU A 26 -4.12 -0.73 -2.81
N LEU A 27 -3.52 -0.87 -1.63
CA LEU A 27 -4.23 -0.72 -0.36
C LEU A 27 -4.83 0.68 -0.18
N VAL A 28 -4.12 1.73 -0.62
CA VAL A 28 -4.65 3.11 -0.62
C VAL A 28 -5.87 3.23 -1.54
N ALA A 29 -5.82 2.62 -2.73
CA ALA A 29 -6.95 2.63 -3.66
C ALA A 29 -8.16 1.85 -3.11
N GLU A 30 -7.95 0.71 -2.43
CA GLU A 30 -9.00 -0.04 -1.74
C GLU A 30 -9.65 0.79 -0.61
N VAL A 31 -8.83 1.45 0.22
CA VAL A 31 -9.34 2.32 1.30
C VAL A 31 -10.10 3.51 0.73
N ALA A 32 -9.58 4.15 -0.32
CA ALA A 32 -10.25 5.27 -0.98
C ALA A 32 -11.59 4.83 -1.58
N HIS A 33 -11.65 3.64 -2.19
CA HIS A 33 -12.89 3.06 -2.70
C HIS A 33 -13.91 2.84 -1.57
N ASN A 34 -13.47 2.26 -0.45
CA ASN A 34 -14.33 2.04 0.72
C ASN A 34 -14.87 3.34 1.32
N ALA A 35 -14.07 4.41 1.31
CA ALA A 35 -14.49 5.72 1.81
C ALA A 35 -15.43 6.47 0.84
N ALA A 36 -15.37 6.17 -0.45
CA ALA A 36 -16.04 6.96 -1.50
C ALA A 36 -17.54 6.67 -1.66
N GLY A 37 -18.09 5.59 -1.10
CA GLY A 37 -19.47 5.25 -1.39
C GLY A 37 -20.09 4.18 -0.50
N PRO A 38 -21.40 3.95 -0.67
CA PRO A 38 -22.11 2.91 0.05
C PRO A 38 -21.55 1.53 -0.35
N PRO A 39 -21.80 0.50 0.48
CA PRO A 39 -21.35 -0.87 0.25
C PRO A 39 -21.66 -1.41 -1.16
N PRO A 40 -20.90 -2.40 -1.65
CA PRO A 40 -19.99 -3.25 -0.88
C PRO A 40 -18.62 -2.62 -0.65
N TYR A 41 -18.16 -2.63 0.60
CA TYR A 41 -16.76 -2.30 0.89
C TYR A 41 -15.86 -3.43 0.39
N PHE A 42 -14.79 -3.05 -0.28
CA PHE A 42 -13.75 -3.93 -0.74
C PHE A 42 -12.68 -4.07 0.35
N ASN A 43 -12.48 -5.27 0.91
CA ASN A 43 -11.44 -5.57 1.89
C ASN A 43 -11.39 -4.58 3.08
N HIS A 44 -12.23 -4.82 4.09
CA HIS A 44 -12.34 -3.98 5.30
C HIS A 44 -11.02 -3.79 6.08
N HIS A 45 -10.05 -4.68 5.89
CA HIS A 45 -8.76 -4.64 6.58
C HIS A 45 -7.65 -3.97 5.77
N ALA A 46 -7.96 -3.42 4.59
CA ALA A 46 -6.97 -2.78 3.72
C ALA A 46 -6.13 -1.73 4.45
N GLY A 47 -6.77 -0.91 5.30
CA GLY A 47 -6.09 0.13 6.07
C GLY A 47 -5.03 -0.41 7.05
N TRP A 48 -5.24 -1.58 7.66
CA TRP A 48 -4.32 -2.12 8.67
C TRP A 48 -2.99 -2.56 8.09
N ARG A 49 -2.96 -2.89 6.80
CA ARG A 49 -1.75 -3.33 6.11
C ARG A 49 -0.87 -2.18 5.62
N ILE A 50 -1.39 -0.95 5.57
CA ILE A 50 -0.68 0.23 5.05
C ILE A 50 0.56 0.54 5.89
N GLY A 51 0.44 0.56 7.23
CA GLY A 51 1.52 0.98 8.12
C GLY A 51 2.80 0.13 7.98
N PRO A 52 2.74 -1.20 8.18
CA PRO A 52 3.91 -2.08 8.02
C PRO A 52 4.52 -2.02 6.61
N LEU A 53 3.71 -1.92 5.56
CA LEU A 53 4.21 -1.84 4.18
C LEU A 53 4.87 -0.49 3.86
N ALA A 54 4.33 0.61 4.37
CA ALA A 54 4.95 1.92 4.22
C ALA A 54 6.32 1.98 4.89
N ARG A 55 6.49 1.36 6.06
CA ARG A 55 7.79 1.24 6.73
C ARG A 55 8.79 0.41 5.91
N LEU A 56 8.34 -0.72 5.36
CA LEU A 56 9.18 -1.56 4.49
C LEU A 56 9.62 -0.81 3.22
N ALA A 57 8.69 -0.08 2.57
CA ALA A 57 8.99 0.72 1.39
C ALA A 57 9.95 1.88 1.69
N ALA A 58 9.95 2.40 2.92
CA ALA A 58 10.80 3.51 3.32
C ALA A 58 12.19 3.09 3.86
N ALA A 59 12.43 1.79 4.07
CA ALA A 59 13.65 1.30 4.73
C ALA A 59 14.96 1.68 4.01
N GLY A 60 14.90 1.93 2.69
CA GLY A 60 16.06 2.32 1.88
C GLY A 60 16.40 3.82 1.89
N ASP A 61 15.49 4.67 2.37
CA ASP A 61 15.69 6.12 2.41
C ASP A 61 15.37 6.69 3.80
N PRO A 62 16.39 7.12 4.58
CA PRO A 62 16.20 7.68 5.92
C PRO A 62 15.24 8.87 5.96
N GLY A 63 15.21 9.69 4.90
CA GLY A 63 14.33 10.85 4.82
C GLY A 63 12.85 10.45 4.68
N THR A 64 12.56 9.50 3.80
CA THR A 64 11.23 8.91 3.65
C THR A 64 10.83 8.12 4.88
N HIS A 65 11.75 7.38 5.51
CA HIS A 65 11.49 6.64 6.73
C HIS A 65 11.03 7.56 7.87
N ALA A 66 11.75 8.66 8.11
CA ALA A 66 11.37 9.63 9.14
C ALA A 66 9.98 10.25 8.88
N ARG A 67 9.65 10.53 7.61
CA ARG A 67 8.32 11.04 7.24
C ARG A 67 7.22 10.01 7.46
N VAL A 68 7.48 8.75 7.13
CA VAL A 68 6.53 7.64 7.36
C VAL A 68 6.26 7.46 8.85
N GLU A 69 7.30 7.44 9.69
CA GLU A 69 7.13 7.35 11.14
C GLU A 69 6.36 8.55 11.72
N ALA A 70 6.61 9.76 11.23
CA ALA A 70 5.87 10.95 11.67
C ALA A 70 4.37 10.89 11.35
N VAL A 71 3.97 10.24 10.26
CA VAL A 71 2.56 10.12 9.84
C VAL A 71 1.86 8.93 10.52
N LEU A 72 2.56 7.80 10.67
CA LEU A 72 1.97 6.58 11.24
C LEU A 72 1.95 6.58 12.78
N GLY A 73 2.79 7.41 13.40
CA GLY A 73 3.07 7.31 14.82
C GLY A 73 4.04 6.17 15.13
N SER A 74 4.84 6.38 16.18
CA SER A 74 5.79 5.40 16.73
C SER A 74 5.09 4.31 17.53
#